data_AF-A0A060BWP0-F1
#
_entry.id   AF-A0A060BWP0-F1
#
_cell.length_a   1.000
_cell.length_b   1.000
_cell.length_c   1.000
_cell.angle_alpha   90.00
_cell.angle_beta   90.00
_cell.angle_gamma   90.00
#
_symmetry.space_group_name_H-M   'P 1'
#
loop_
_entity.id
_entity.type
_entity.pdbx_description
1 polymer ?
#
loop_
_entity_poly.entity_id
_entity_poly.type
_entity_poly.pdbx_seq_one_letter_code
_entity_poly.pdbx_strand_id
1 'polypeptide(L)'
;CTSLPPSASTPSIDGLLVRRRHSPNRDLPRSEPRLRRWPLYSLAQSAINALIMLPTVIAVYLLSWTGWLVTADGWGRQWGAEHPATGWQAWLPDALRSLIEYHRLAYNFHTSLAVPHAWASNPLTWPLMLRPTLFWREITEPGVDGCTSATSCIGTVSSV
;
A
#
# COMPACT_ATOMS: atom_id res chain seq x y z
N CYS A 1 -1.88 -11.07 -87.12
CA CYS A 1 -2.32 -11.97 -86.04
C CYS A 1 -1.11 -12.43 -85.24
N THR A 2 -1.06 -12.02 -83.97
CA THR A 2 -0.24 -12.53 -82.86
C THR A 2 1.28 -12.67 -83.05
N SER A 3 2.03 -11.72 -82.49
CA SER A 3 3.37 -11.95 -81.94
C SER A 3 3.60 -11.10 -80.66
N LEU A 4 3.88 -11.86 -79.59
CA LEU A 4 4.48 -11.63 -78.25
C LEU A 4 4.80 -10.21 -77.70
N PRO A 5 4.71 -10.03 -76.35
CA PRO A 5 4.95 -8.75 -75.68
C PRO A 5 6.46 -8.55 -75.37
N PRO A 6 6.96 -7.31 -75.31
CA PRO A 6 8.25 -7.05 -74.68
C PRO A 6 8.11 -6.46 -73.27
N SER A 7 8.67 -7.23 -72.32
CA SER A 7 9.38 -6.88 -71.09
C SER A 7 8.88 -5.73 -70.21
N ALA A 8 8.41 -6.12 -69.02
CA ALA A 8 8.35 -5.27 -67.85
C ALA A 8 9.73 -4.66 -67.52
N SER A 9 9.82 -3.33 -67.48
CA SER A 9 10.93 -2.63 -66.87
C SER A 9 10.71 -2.59 -65.36
N THR A 10 11.49 -3.38 -64.63
CA THR A 10 11.65 -3.24 -63.18
C THR A 10 12.19 -1.83 -62.87
N PRO A 11 11.53 -1.04 -62.02
CA PRO A 11 12.13 0.20 -61.53
C PRO A 11 13.37 -0.14 -60.70
N SER A 12 14.50 0.47 -61.08
CA SER A 12 15.78 0.37 -60.37
C SER A 12 15.63 0.76 -58.90
N ILE A 13 16.25 -0.02 -58.01
CA ILE A 13 16.37 0.23 -56.57
C ILE A 13 17.16 1.51 -56.26
N ASP A 14 17.77 2.17 -57.26
CA ASP A 14 18.45 3.46 -57.08
C ASP A 14 17.51 4.63 -56.79
N GLY A 15 16.20 4.49 -57.05
CA GLY A 15 15.18 5.47 -56.67
C GLY A 15 14.77 5.43 -55.19
N LEU A 16 15.19 4.40 -54.44
CA LEU A 16 14.83 4.20 -53.03
C LEU A 16 15.85 4.79 -52.04
N LEU A 17 16.88 5.48 -52.53
CA LEU A 17 17.63 6.43 -51.71
C LEU A 17 16.80 7.71 -51.57
N VAL A 18 15.63 7.56 -50.94
CA VAL A 18 14.93 8.63 -50.24
C VAL A 18 15.96 9.25 -49.32
N ARG A 19 16.46 10.40 -49.76
CA ARG A 19 17.28 11.34 -49.01
C ARG A 19 16.65 11.46 -47.62
N ARG A 20 17.15 10.68 -46.67
CA ARG A 20 16.83 10.78 -45.25
C ARG A 20 17.42 12.11 -44.83
N ARG A 21 16.68 13.18 -45.11
CA ARG A 21 17.02 14.54 -44.76
C ARG A 21 17.04 14.51 -43.23
N HIS A 22 18.23 14.37 -42.65
CA HIS A 22 18.47 14.76 -41.28
C HIS A 22 17.88 16.16 -41.19
N SER A 23 16.72 16.29 -40.57
CA SER A 23 16.26 17.59 -40.14
C SER A 23 17.23 17.94 -39.02
N PRO A 24 18.21 18.84 -39.23
CA PRO A 24 18.92 19.39 -38.09
C PRO A 24 17.84 19.95 -37.18
N ASN A 25 17.97 19.68 -35.88
CA ASN A 25 17.07 20.10 -34.81
C ASN A 25 16.06 21.13 -35.31
N ARG A 26 14.80 20.70 -35.48
CA ARG A 26 13.72 21.67 -35.41
C ARG A 26 13.83 22.18 -33.99
N ASP A 27 14.51 23.31 -33.84
CA ASP A 27 14.34 24.22 -32.73
C ASP A 27 12.86 24.59 -32.78
N LEU A 28 12.01 23.69 -32.27
CA LEU A 28 10.65 24.02 -31.92
C LEU A 28 10.85 25.23 -31.02
N PRO A 29 10.30 26.41 -31.36
CA PRO A 29 10.42 27.57 -30.50
C PRO A 29 9.96 27.07 -29.13
N ARG A 30 10.92 26.96 -28.20
CA ARG A 30 10.65 26.45 -26.86
C ARG A 30 9.64 27.45 -26.37
N SER A 31 8.36 27.09 -26.37
CA SER A 31 7.30 28.06 -26.19
C SER A 31 7.39 28.45 -24.71
N GLU A 32 8.24 29.43 -24.41
CA GLU A 32 8.53 30.00 -23.11
C GLU A 32 7.28 30.26 -22.27
N PRO A 33 6.11 30.66 -22.84
CA PRO A 33 4.88 30.77 -22.07
C PRO A 33 4.42 29.47 -21.38
N ARG A 34 4.68 28.30 -21.96
CA ARG A 34 4.29 27.01 -21.37
C ARG A 34 5.21 26.63 -20.21
N LEU A 35 6.50 27.00 -20.30
CA LEU A 35 7.47 26.80 -19.22
C LEU A 35 7.17 27.75 -18.04
N ARG A 36 6.91 29.04 -18.26
CA ARG A 36 6.62 29.97 -17.15
C ARG A 36 5.38 29.62 -16.31
N ARG A 37 4.40 28.92 -16.89
CA ARG A 37 3.14 28.56 -16.22
C ARG A 37 3.13 27.15 -15.60
N TRP A 38 4.21 26.38 -15.70
CA TRP A 38 4.27 25.02 -15.15
C TRP A 38 3.89 24.94 -13.66
N PRO A 39 4.26 25.89 -12.77
CA PRO A 39 3.88 25.80 -11.36
C PRO A 39 2.37 25.95 -11.16
N LEU A 40 1.73 26.83 -11.94
CA LEU A 40 0.28 27.03 -11.88
C LEU A 40 -0.47 25.79 -12.35
N TYR A 41 0.00 25.14 -13.41
CA TYR A 41 -0.58 23.88 -13.87
C TYR A 41 -0.38 22.75 -12.86
N SER A 42 0.79 22.67 -12.21
CA SER A 42 1.03 21.70 -11.14
C SER A 42 0.12 21.93 -9.93
N LEU A 43 -0.08 23.19 -9.52
CA LEU A 43 -0.99 23.54 -8.42
C LEU A 43 -2.45 23.24 -8.78
N ALA A 44 -2.88 23.58 -9.99
CA ALA A 44 -4.22 23.26 -10.47
C ALA A 44 -4.45 21.75 -10.52
N GLN A 45 -3.50 20.99 -11.06
CA GLN A 45 -3.57 19.52 -11.09
C GLN A 45 -3.58 18.94 -9.67
N SER A 46 -2.79 19.50 -8.75
CA SER A 46 -2.76 19.07 -7.35
C SER A 46 -4.09 19.34 -6.67
N ALA A 47 -4.72 20.49 -6.95
CA ALA A 47 -6.05 20.82 -6.43
C ALA A 47 -7.12 19.87 -6.97
N ILE A 48 -7.10 19.57 -8.28
CA ILE A 48 -8.01 18.58 -8.89
C ILE A 48 -7.81 17.21 -8.25
N ASN A 49 -6.56 16.77 -8.09
CA ASN A 49 -6.25 15.49 -7.45
C ASN A 49 -6.73 15.47 -6.00
N ALA A 50 -6.53 16.53 -5.23
CA ALA A 50 -7.01 16.63 -3.86
C ALA A 50 -8.54 16.57 -3.78
N LEU A 51 -9.24 17.27 -4.69
CA LEU A 51 -10.70 17.26 -4.76
C LEU A 51 -11.28 15.86 -5.05
N ILE A 52 -10.57 15.03 -5.82
CA ILE A 52 -11.01 13.66 -6.13
C ILE A 52 -10.57 12.69 -5.02
N MET A 53 -9.34 12.81 -4.54
CA MET A 53 -8.74 11.84 -3.62
C MET A 53 -9.26 12.01 -2.19
N LEU A 54 -9.45 13.24 -1.69
CA LEU A 54 -9.89 13.46 -0.31
C LEU A 54 -11.26 12.81 -0.01
N PRO A 55 -12.32 13.02 -0.82
CA PRO A 55 -13.60 12.35 -0.58
C PRO A 55 -13.48 10.84 -0.70
N THR A 56 -12.69 10.36 -1.66
CA THR A 56 -12.45 8.92 -1.87
C THR A 56 -11.81 8.28 -0.64
N VAL A 57 -10.74 8.89 -0.10
CA VAL A 57 -10.05 8.41 1.09
C VAL A 57 -10.97 8.43 2.31
N ILE A 58 -11.73 9.51 2.50
CA ILE A 58 -12.69 9.62 3.61
C ILE A 58 -13.77 8.53 3.51
N ALA A 59 -14.35 8.33 2.32
CA ALA A 59 -15.37 7.32 2.10
C ALA A 59 -14.84 5.90 2.36
N VAL A 60 -13.67 5.56 1.81
CA VAL A 60 -13.04 4.25 2.01
C VAL A 60 -12.72 4.01 3.49
N TYR A 61 -12.24 5.03 4.19
CA TYR A 61 -11.96 4.93 5.62
C TYR A 61 -13.23 4.72 6.45
N LEU A 62 -14.29 5.49 6.19
CA LEU A 62 -15.56 5.29 6.91
C LEU A 62 -16.18 3.92 6.61
N LEU A 63 -16.03 3.42 5.38
CA LEU A 63 -16.48 2.08 5.00
C LEU A 63 -15.67 1.00 5.72
N SER A 64 -14.34 1.12 5.79
CA SER A 64 -13.50 0.14 6.49
C SER A 64 -13.77 0.10 7.99
N TRP A 65 -14.17 1.23 8.58
CA TRP A 65 -14.55 1.34 9.98
C TRP A 65 -16.06 1.23 10.24
N THR A 66 -16.87 0.99 9.21
CA THR A 66 -18.34 0.98 9.35
C THR A 66 -18.81 -0.01 10.41
N GLY A 67 -18.27 -1.23 10.42
CA GLY A 67 -18.60 -2.23 11.44
C GLY A 67 -18.42 -1.68 12.86
N TRP A 68 -17.21 -1.17 13.15
CA TRP A 68 -16.90 -0.57 14.45
C TRP A 68 -17.78 0.66 14.75
N LEU A 69 -18.10 1.49 13.76
CA LEU A 69 -18.90 2.72 13.89
C LEU A 69 -20.41 2.47 14.06
N VAL A 70 -20.93 1.31 13.66
CA VAL A 70 -22.37 1.00 13.80
C VAL A 70 -22.68 0.04 14.95
N THR A 71 -21.71 -0.72 15.46
CA THR A 71 -21.90 -1.70 16.55
C THR A 71 -21.45 -1.20 17.92
N ALA A 72 -22.20 -1.47 18.99
CA ALA A 72 -21.88 -0.99 20.33
C ALA A 72 -20.67 -1.70 21.00
N ASP A 73 -20.34 -2.92 20.57
CA ASP A 73 -19.38 -3.81 21.26
C ASP A 73 -17.91 -3.62 20.83
N GLY A 74 -17.62 -2.57 20.05
CA GLY A 74 -16.24 -2.24 19.69
C GLY A 74 -15.41 -1.86 20.92
N TRP A 75 -14.15 -2.29 20.96
CA TRP A 75 -13.23 -1.88 22.03
C TRP A 75 -13.12 -0.35 22.07
N GLY A 76 -13.30 0.25 23.27
CA GLY A 76 -13.24 1.70 23.47
C GLY A 76 -14.38 2.50 22.82
N ARG A 77 -15.44 1.86 22.33
CA ARG A 77 -16.50 2.49 21.51
C ARG A 77 -17.34 3.54 22.26
N GLN A 78 -17.44 3.43 23.59
CA GLN A 78 -18.26 4.31 24.43
C GLN A 78 -17.47 5.47 25.05
N TRP A 79 -16.18 5.58 24.77
CA TRP A 79 -15.31 6.56 25.42
C TRP A 79 -15.85 8.01 25.31
N GLY A 80 -16.34 8.40 24.14
CA GLY A 80 -16.87 9.74 23.90
C GLY A 80 -18.18 10.03 24.64
N ALA A 81 -18.99 9.02 24.90
CA ALA A 81 -20.21 9.15 25.71
C ALA A 81 -19.87 9.25 27.20
N GLU A 82 -18.85 8.51 27.65
CA GLU A 82 -18.32 8.55 29.02
C GLU A 82 -17.51 9.83 29.30
N HIS A 83 -16.99 10.49 28.25
CA HIS A 83 -16.22 11.73 28.34
C HIS A 83 -16.87 12.82 27.48
N PRO A 84 -17.92 13.49 27.98
CA PRO A 84 -18.63 14.52 27.24
C PRO A 84 -17.72 15.67 26.79
N ALA A 85 -17.78 16.01 25.51
CA ALA A 85 -17.01 17.13 24.97
C ALA A 85 -17.61 18.49 25.37
N THR A 86 -16.75 19.48 25.60
CA THR A 86 -17.15 20.87 25.85
C THR A 86 -16.57 21.81 24.80
N GLY A 87 -17.21 22.97 24.62
CA GLY A 87 -16.76 23.98 23.66
C GLY A 87 -16.78 23.49 22.22
N TRP A 88 -15.71 23.78 21.47
CA TRP A 88 -15.63 23.46 20.04
C TRP A 88 -15.60 21.95 19.75
N GLN A 89 -15.37 21.07 20.71
CA GLN A 89 -15.34 19.63 20.43
C GLN A 89 -16.74 19.00 20.44
N ALA A 90 -17.74 19.72 20.95
CA ALA A 90 -19.11 19.22 21.09
C ALA A 90 -19.85 19.03 19.75
N TRP A 91 -19.38 19.63 18.65
CA TRP A 91 -19.97 19.37 17.31
C TRP A 91 -19.59 18.00 16.76
N LEU A 92 -18.53 17.36 17.28
CA LEU A 92 -18.04 16.10 16.77
C LEU A 92 -18.77 14.93 17.46
N PRO A 93 -19.43 14.02 16.69
CA PRO A 93 -20.15 12.89 17.25
C PRO A 93 -19.29 12.01 18.17
N ASP A 94 -19.90 11.50 19.24
CA ASP A 94 -19.26 10.66 20.26
C ASP A 94 -18.53 9.46 19.67
N ALA A 95 -19.11 8.84 18.62
CA ALA A 95 -18.49 7.73 17.91
C ALA A 95 -17.15 8.13 17.25
N LEU A 96 -17.09 9.32 16.64
CA LEU A 96 -15.85 9.80 16.01
C LEU A 96 -14.82 10.22 17.06
N ARG A 97 -15.25 10.84 18.17
CA ARG A 97 -14.38 11.15 19.30
C ARG A 97 -13.77 9.88 19.90
N SER A 98 -14.58 8.84 20.07
CA SER A 98 -14.13 7.52 20.53
C SER A 98 -13.15 6.88 19.55
N LEU A 99 -13.38 7.04 18.24
CA LEU A 99 -12.46 6.53 17.22
C LEU A 99 -11.09 7.22 17.27
N ILE A 100 -11.06 8.53 17.51
CA ILE A 100 -9.81 9.27 17.68
C ILE A 100 -9.05 8.77 18.92
N GLU A 101 -9.73 8.60 20.05
CA GLU A 101 -9.09 8.08 21.25
C GLU A 101 -8.61 6.64 21.06
N TYR A 102 -9.40 5.80 20.39
CA TYR A 102 -8.96 4.46 20.00
C TYR A 102 -7.62 4.49 19.25
N HIS A 103 -7.47 5.37 18.25
CA HIS A 103 -6.23 5.48 17.48
C HIS A 103 -5.08 5.99 18.33
N ARG A 104 -5.33 6.93 19.25
CA ARG A 104 -4.33 7.42 20.20
C ARG A 104 -3.82 6.30 21.11
N LEU A 105 -4.72 5.51 21.67
CA LEU A 105 -4.39 4.38 22.55
C LEU A 105 -3.64 3.29 21.78
N ALA A 106 -4.11 2.95 20.58
CA ALA A 106 -3.45 1.99 19.70
C ALA A 106 -2.04 2.45 19.33
N TYR A 107 -1.86 3.71 18.93
CA TYR A 107 -0.55 4.27 18.61
C TYR A 107 0.38 4.19 19.82
N ASN A 108 -0.08 4.66 20.99
CA ASN A 108 0.70 4.63 22.21
C ASN A 108 1.15 3.22 22.58
N PHE A 109 0.26 2.22 22.48
CA PHE A 109 0.60 0.82 22.69
C PHE A 109 1.72 0.37 21.73
N HIS A 110 1.58 0.59 20.43
CA HIS A 110 2.57 0.15 19.45
C HIS A 110 3.93 0.86 19.57
N THR A 111 3.96 2.12 20.02
CA THR A 111 5.21 2.86 20.22
C THR A 111 5.88 2.58 21.57
N SER A 112 5.16 2.07 22.56
CA SER A 112 5.67 1.81 23.91
C SER A 112 5.91 0.34 24.21
N LEU A 113 5.43 -0.58 23.36
CA LEU A 113 5.61 -2.01 23.56
C LEU A 113 7.06 -2.43 23.25
N ALA A 114 7.88 -2.49 24.31
CA ALA A 114 9.26 -2.96 24.25
C ALA A 114 9.49 -4.04 25.31
N VAL A 115 9.17 -5.29 24.96
CA VAL A 115 9.40 -6.45 25.83
C VAL A 115 10.28 -7.47 25.10
N PRO A 116 11.43 -7.88 25.65
CA PRO A 116 12.25 -8.93 25.07
C PRO A 116 11.48 -10.24 24.94
N HIS A 117 11.57 -10.89 23.77
CA HIS A 117 10.91 -12.17 23.51
C HIS A 117 11.86 -13.11 22.79
N ALA A 118 11.99 -14.35 23.29
CA ALA A 118 12.95 -15.33 22.78
C ALA A 118 12.74 -15.68 21.29
N TRP A 119 11.50 -15.54 20.82
CA TRP A 119 11.08 -15.84 19.45
C TRP A 119 10.90 -14.60 18.57
N ALA A 120 11.47 -13.45 18.95
CA ALA A 120 11.47 -12.27 18.09
C ALA A 120 12.42 -12.44 16.87
N SER A 121 11.94 -12.07 15.68
CA SER A 121 12.70 -12.08 14.43
C SER A 121 13.06 -10.67 13.97
N ASN A 122 14.18 -10.53 13.25
CA ASN A 122 14.62 -9.24 12.72
C ASN A 122 13.94 -8.98 11.36
N PRO A 123 13.36 -7.80 11.10
CA PRO A 123 12.69 -7.50 9.84
C PRO A 123 13.56 -7.66 8.59
N LEU A 124 14.88 -7.46 8.71
CA LEU A 124 15.82 -7.67 7.61
C LEU A 124 15.95 -9.15 7.22
N THR A 125 15.58 -10.07 8.11
CA THR A 125 15.64 -11.51 7.88
C THR A 125 14.34 -12.11 7.34
N TRP A 126 13.22 -11.35 7.34
CA TRP A 126 11.90 -11.86 6.95
C TRP A 126 11.82 -12.37 5.51
N PRO A 127 12.39 -11.70 4.48
CA PRO A 127 12.29 -12.18 3.10
C PRO A 127 12.94 -13.56 2.89
N LEU A 128 13.87 -13.92 3.77
CA LEU A 128 14.63 -15.17 3.72
C LEU A 128 14.08 -16.22 4.69
N MET A 129 13.09 -15.88 5.51
CA MET A 129 12.49 -16.76 6.51
C MET A 129 13.52 -17.48 7.41
N LEU A 130 14.64 -16.82 7.73
CA LEU A 130 15.78 -17.45 8.42
C LEU A 130 15.49 -17.85 9.87
N ARG A 131 14.43 -17.29 10.47
CA ARG A 131 14.00 -17.61 11.83
C ARG A 131 12.54 -18.02 11.81
N PRO A 132 12.23 -19.30 12.11
CA PRO A 132 10.85 -19.74 12.21
C PRO A 132 10.17 -19.11 13.43
N THR A 133 8.90 -18.77 13.27
CA THR A 133 8.07 -18.24 14.36
C THR A 133 7.36 -19.41 15.04
N LEU A 134 7.43 -19.48 16.38
CA LEU A 134 6.76 -20.51 17.17
C LEU A 134 5.30 -20.12 17.40
N PHE A 135 4.36 -20.96 17.00
CA PHE A 135 2.92 -20.75 17.23
C PHE A 135 2.42 -21.51 18.46
N TRP A 136 2.96 -22.70 18.69
CA TRP A 136 2.56 -23.55 19.80
C TRP A 136 3.73 -24.40 20.27
N ARG A 137 3.81 -24.61 21.59
CA ARG A 137 4.79 -25.48 22.24
C ARG A 137 4.13 -26.17 23.42
N GLU A 138 4.37 -27.46 23.53
CA GLU A 138 4.01 -28.27 24.68
C GLU A 138 5.22 -29.08 25.12
N ILE A 139 5.32 -29.28 26.44
CA ILE A 139 6.35 -30.10 27.06
C ILE A 139 5.62 -31.23 27.78
N THR A 140 5.86 -32.46 27.34
CA THR A 140 5.25 -33.67 27.89
C THR A 140 6.23 -34.31 28.87
N GLU A 141 5.74 -34.65 30.06
CA GLU A 141 6.53 -35.31 31.11
C GLU A 141 6.91 -36.76 30.73
N PRO A 142 7.98 -37.32 31.31
CA PRO A 142 8.34 -38.72 31.10
C PRO A 142 7.21 -39.69 31.42
N GLY A 143 6.94 -40.64 30.52
CA GLY A 143 5.89 -41.65 30.69
C GLY A 143 4.46 -41.18 30.39
N VAL A 144 4.25 -39.89 30.11
CA VAL A 144 2.95 -39.32 29.72
C VAL A 144 2.82 -39.31 28.19
N ASP A 145 1.63 -39.63 27.68
CA ASP A 145 1.30 -39.65 26.23
C ASP A 145 2.33 -40.39 25.35
N GLY A 146 2.94 -41.45 25.89
CA GLY A 146 3.95 -42.24 25.19
C GLY A 146 5.34 -41.60 25.12
N CYS A 147 5.61 -40.55 25.91
CA CYS A 147 6.94 -39.96 25.99
C CYS A 147 7.94 -40.93 26.64
N THR A 148 8.85 -41.48 25.83
CA THR A 148 9.91 -42.42 26.27
C THR A 148 11.21 -41.73 26.70
N SER A 149 11.25 -40.40 26.69
CA SER A 149 12.41 -39.61 27.11
C SER A 149 12.58 -39.65 28.63
N ALA A 150 13.82 -39.68 29.11
CA ALA A 150 14.14 -39.63 30.53
C ALA A 150 13.88 -38.26 31.18
N THR A 151 13.70 -37.20 30.39
CA THR A 151 13.54 -35.83 30.90
C THR A 151 12.20 -35.21 30.49
N SER A 152 11.94 -35.10 29.18
CA SER A 152 10.67 -34.64 28.62
C SER A 152 10.67 -34.84 27.11
N CYS A 153 9.47 -34.79 26.52
CA CYS A 153 9.26 -34.69 25.09
C CYS A 153 8.73 -33.29 24.76
N ILE A 154 9.05 -32.76 23.58
CA ILE A 154 8.64 -31.41 23.17
C ILE A 154 7.86 -31.53 21.86
N GLY A 155 6.61 -31.05 21.88
CA GLY A 155 5.80 -30.82 20.69
C GLY A 155 5.86 -29.34 20.31
N THR A 156 6.07 -29.03 19.04
CA THR A 156 6.03 -27.64 18.55
C THR A 156 5.36 -27.53 17.20
N VAL A 157 4.58 -26.46 17.02
CA VAL A 157 4.12 -25.99 15.71
C VAL A 157 4.81 -24.66 15.43
N SER A 158 5.61 -24.61 14.37
CA SER A 158 6.30 -23.40 13.92
C SER A 158 6.07 -23.18 12.42
N SER A 159 6.35 -21.97 11.95
CA SER A 159 6.45 -21.74 10.50
C SER A 159 7.59 -22.59 9.90
N VAL A 160 7.40 -23.02 8.65
CA VAL A 160 8.43 -23.67 7.83
C VAL A 160 9.40 -22.66 7.23
#